data_AF-A0A7L2QP73-F1
#
_entry.id   AF-A0A7L2QP73-F1
#
_cell.length_a   1.000
_cell.length_b   1.000
_cell.length_c   1.000
_cell.angle_alpha   90.00
_cell.angle_beta   90.00
_cell.angle_gamma   90.00
#
_symmetry.space_group_name_H-M   'P 1'
#
loop_
_entity.id
_entity.type
_entity.pdbx_description
1 polymer ?
#
loop_
_entity_poly.entity_id
_entity_poly.type
_entity_poly.pdbx_seq_one_letter_code
_entity_poly.pdbx_strand_id
1 'polypeptide(L)' 'QKEKVYIGKLNMILVQILKQEWPKHWPTFISDIVGASRTSESLCQNNMVILKLLSEEVFDFSSG' A
#
# COMPACT_ATOMS: atom_id res chain seq x y z
N GLN A 1 4.77 -16.20 -12.65
CA GLN A 1 5.39 -14.93 -13.09
C GLN A 1 4.37 -13.85 -13.44
N LYS A 2 3.42 -14.11 -14.35
CA LYS A 2 2.42 -13.12 -14.80
C LYS A 2 1.56 -12.55 -13.65
N GLU A 3 1.09 -13.40 -12.75
CA GLU A 3 0.29 -12.99 -11.58
C GLU A 3 1.05 -12.06 -10.64
N LYS A 4 2.34 -12.33 -10.37
CA LYS A 4 3.17 -11.43 -9.56
C LYS A 4 3.31 -10.04 -10.17
N VAL A 5 3.49 -9.97 -11.50
CA VAL A 5 3.56 -8.69 -12.22
C VAL A 5 2.20 -7.97 -12.17
N TYR A 6 1.11 -8.72 -12.33
CA TYR A 6 -0.24 -8.16 -12.27
C TYR A 6 -0.56 -7.58 -10.88
N ILE A 7 -0.29 -8.34 -9.81
CA ILE A 7 -0.45 -7.88 -8.42
C ILE A 7 0.43 -6.65 -8.16
N GLY A 8 1.68 -6.65 -8.64
CA GLY A 8 2.57 -5.49 -8.52
C GLY A 8 1.98 -4.21 -9.14
N LYS A 9 1.32 -4.33 -10.31
CA LYS A 9 0.63 -3.19 -10.94
C LYS A 9 -0.58 -2.71 -10.11
N LEU A 10 -1.36 -3.63 -9.54
CA LEU A 10 -2.49 -3.26 -8.67
C LEU A 10 -2.01 -2.55 -7.40
N ASN A 11 -0.93 -3.03 -6.78
CA ASN A 11 -0.32 -2.37 -5.62
C ASN A 11 0.11 -0.94 -5.96
N MET A 12 0.72 -0.72 -7.12
CA MET A 12 1.11 0.62 -7.57
C MET A 12 -0.11 1.53 -7.77
N ILE A 13 -1.19 1.04 -8.39
CA ILE A 13 -2.43 1.80 -8.55
C ILE A 13 -3.02 2.18 -7.19
N LEU A 14 -3.05 1.25 -6.23
CA LEU A 14 -3.52 1.53 -4.87
C LEU A 14 -2.67 2.62 -4.20
N VAL A 15 -1.35 2.58 -4.33
CA VAL A 15 -0.47 3.62 -3.79
C VAL A 15 -0.78 4.99 -4.40
N GLN A 16 -1.04 5.08 -5.71
CA GLN A 16 -1.43 6.35 -6.34
C GLN A 16 -2.78 6.89 -5.84
N ILE A 17 -3.73 6.01 -5.48
CA ILE A 17 -4.98 6.40 -4.82
C ILE A 17 -4.68 6.92 -3.40
N LEU A 18 -3.86 6.20 -2.63
CA LEU A 18 -3.53 6.57 -1.26
C LEU A 18 -2.83 7.93 -1.18
N LYS A 19 -2.01 8.31 -2.16
CA LYS A 19 -1.39 9.65 -2.23
C LYS A 19 -2.42 10.79 -2.30
N GLN A 20 -3.62 10.53 -2.79
CA GLN A 20 -4.69 11.53 -2.93
C GLN A 20 -5.66 11.47 -1.74
N GLU A 21 -5.99 10.26 -1.29
CA GLU A 21 -7.06 10.02 -0.32
C GLU A 21 -6.55 9.96 1.13
N TRP A 22 -5.36 9.43 1.36
CA TRP A 22 -4.79 9.30 2.71
C TRP A 22 -3.87 10.50 3.02
N PRO A 23 -3.96 11.13 4.21
CA PRO A 23 -4.75 10.73 5.38
C PRO A 23 -6.13 11.39 5.51
N LYS A 24 -6.50 12.37 4.68
CA LYS A 24 -7.71 13.20 4.90
C LYS A 24 -9.03 12.47 4.66
N HIS A 25 -9.15 11.75 3.55
CA HIS A 25 -10.39 11.13 3.10
C HIS A 25 -10.47 9.64 3.49
N TRP A 26 -9.33 8.98 3.70
CA TRP A 26 -9.27 7.59 4.18
C TRP A 26 -8.39 7.43 5.43
N PRO A 27 -8.72 8.06 6.57
CA PRO A 27 -7.86 8.06 7.76
C PRO A 27 -7.61 6.67 8.36
N THR A 28 -8.50 5.70 8.12
CA THR A 28 -8.41 4.33 8.65
C THR A 28 -7.53 3.39 7.85
N PHE A 29 -6.92 3.83 6.74
CA PHE A 29 -6.15 2.95 5.85
C PHE A 29 -5.14 2.06 6.59
N ILE A 30 -4.37 2.63 7.52
CA ILE A 30 -3.36 1.88 8.29
C ILE A 30 -3.99 0.81 9.17
N SER A 31 -5.11 1.10 9.85
CA SER A 31 -5.81 0.08 10.65
C SER A 31 -6.44 -0.99 9.76
N ASP A 32 -6.99 -0.60 8.61
CA ASP A 32 -7.68 -1.50 7.69
C ASP A 32 -6.69 -2.50 7.07
N ILE A 33 -5.53 -2.02 6.60
CA ILE A 33 -4.51 -2.88 5.99
C ILE A 33 -3.85 -3.81 7.03
N VAL A 34 -3.62 -3.32 8.26
CA VAL A 34 -3.11 -4.17 9.36
C VAL A 34 -4.16 -5.21 9.78
N GLY A 35 -5.44 -4.86 9.78
CA GLY A 35 -6.54 -5.79 10.02
C GLY A 35 -6.59 -6.89 8.96
N ALA A 36 -6.53 -6.51 7.68
CA ALA A 36 -6.52 -7.44 6.55
C ALA A 36 -5.31 -8.39 6.57
N SER A 37 -4.15 -7.95 7.04
CA SER A 37 -2.95 -8.80 7.17
C SER A 37 -3.12 -10.01 8.08
N ARG A 38 -4.16 -10.05 8.93
CA ARG A 38 -4.42 -11.18 9.84
C ARG A 38 -5.10 -12.37 9.15
N THR A 39 -5.60 -12.21 7.93
CA THR A 39 -6.40 -13.25 7.25
C THR A 39 -5.54 -14.32 6.58
N SER A 40 -4.36 -13.96 6.07
CA SER A 40 -3.38 -14.93 5.55
C SER A 40 -1.98 -14.34 5.50
N GLU A 41 -0.97 -15.20 5.57
CA GLU A 41 0.43 -14.80 5.42
C GLU A 41 0.69 -14.18 4.04
N SER A 42 0.10 -14.73 2.97
CA SER A 42 0.25 -14.20 1.62
C SER A 42 -0.32 -12.78 1.47
N LEU A 43 -1.44 -12.48 2.13
CA LEU A 43 -2.01 -11.13 2.17
C LEU A 43 -1.15 -10.20 3.00
N CYS A 44 -0.65 -10.65 4.16
CA CYS A 44 0.29 -9.89 4.97
C CYS A 44 1.54 -9.51 4.17
N GLN A 45 2.15 -10.47 3.46
CA GLN A 45 3.32 -10.23 2.60
C GLN A 45 3.00 -9.18 1.52
N ASN A 46 1.85 -9.27 0.85
CA ASN A 46 1.45 -8.26 -0.13
C ASN A 46 1.22 -6.88 0.49
N ASN A 47 0.60 -6.82 1.67
CA ASN A 47 0.37 -5.59 2.41
C ASN A 47 1.68 -4.93 2.84
N MET A 48 2.70 -5.70 3.23
CA MET A 48 4.04 -5.18 3.51
C MET A 48 4.69 -4.56 2.25
N VAL A 49 4.44 -5.11 1.06
CA VAL A 49 4.87 -4.50 -0.20
C VAL A 49 4.16 -3.17 -0.45
N ILE A 50 2.84 -3.10 -0.25
CA ILE A 50 2.07 -1.85 -0.39
C ILE A 50 2.60 -0.77 0.56
N LEU A 51 2.83 -1.11 1.84
CA LEU A 51 3.37 -0.18 2.83
C LEU A 51 4.77 0.30 2.48
N LYS A 52 5.63 -0.59 1.96
CA LYS A 52 6.95 -0.22 1.45
C LYS A 52 6.84 0.79 0.31
N LEU A 53 6.04 0.50 -0.70
CA LEU A 53 5.85 1.38 -1.86
C LEU A 53 5.29 2.75 -1.45
N LEU A 54 4.31 2.77 -0.55
CA LEU A 54 3.76 4.01 0.00
C LEU A 54 4.84 4.81 0.74
N SER A 55 5.68 4.15 1.54
CA SER A 55 6.77 4.82 2.26
C SER A 55 7.77 5.44 1.29
N GLU A 56 8.16 4.74 0.22
CA GLU A 56 9.08 5.26 -0.80
C GLU A 56 8.51 6.51 -1.48
N GLU A 57 7.24 6.49 -1.87
CA GLU A 57 6.57 7.60 -2.57
C GLU A 57 6.29 8.83 -1.68
N VAL A 58 6.05 8.63 -0.38
CA VAL A 58 5.76 9.73 0.56
C VAL A 58 7.06 10.36 1.10
N PHE A 59 8.11 9.57 1.34
CA PHE A 59 9.37 10.10 1.88
C PHE A 59 10.17 10.91 0.87
N ASP A 60 10.12 10.57 -0.43
CA ASP A 60 10.80 11.35 -1.48
C ASP A 60 10.30 12.81 -1.56
N PHE A 61 9.09 13.09 -1.04
CA PHE A 61 8.53 14.46 -0.99
C PHE A 61 8.98 15.28 0.23
N SER A 62 9.60 14.65 1.23
CA SER A 62 9.98 15.30 2.50
C SER A 62 11.40 15.90 2.51
N SER A 63 12.15 15.75 1.41
CA SER A 63 13.54 16.24 1.28
C SER A 63 13.63 17.68 0.75
N GLY A 64 12.57 18.48 0.90
CA GLY A 64 12.49 19.88 0.47
C GLY A 64 12.64 20.87 1.61
#